data_AF-A0AAV8ZUL1-F1
#
_entry.id   AF-A0AAV8ZUL1-F1
#
_cell.length_a   1.000
_cell.length_b   1.000
_cell.length_c   1.000
_cell.angle_alpha   90.00
_cell.angle_beta   90.00
_cell.angle_gamma   90.00
#
_symmetry.space_group_name_H-M   'P 1'
#
loop_
_entity.id
_entity.type
_entity.pdbx_description
1 polymer ?
#
loop_
_entity_poly.entity_id
_entity_poly.type
_entity_poly.pdbx_seq_one_letter_code
_entity_poly.pdbx_strand_id
1 'polypeptide(L)'
;MIKPYRTAHKQTISRWTKEMLTIAGIDTAKFRPHSTRHSSSSAAQRQGISLETICRTAGWSERTSTFAKYYNKPLTSQKTEYAKAILSLRNEIKDQIRE
;
A
#
# COMPACT_ATOMS: atom_id res chain seq x y z
N MET A 1 -6.87 8.82 -33.17
CA MET A 1 -7.39 8.32 -31.89
C MET A 1 -8.88 8.55 -31.87
N ILE A 2 -9.71 7.50 -31.78
CA ILE A 2 -11.17 7.63 -31.83
C ILE A 2 -11.65 8.23 -30.50
N LYS A 3 -12.45 9.30 -30.55
CA LYS A 3 -13.00 9.93 -29.35
C LYS A 3 -13.91 8.92 -28.63
N PRO A 4 -13.77 8.72 -27.31
CA PRO A 4 -14.66 7.84 -26.56
C PRO A 4 -16.12 8.27 -26.76
N TYR A 5 -17.02 7.30 -26.95
CA TYR A 5 -18.43 7.57 -27.19
C TYR A 5 -19.08 8.35 -26.03
N ARG A 6 -18.70 8.03 -24.77
CA ARG A 6 -19.17 8.68 -23.54
C ARG A 6 -18.12 8.59 -22.43
N THR A 7 -18.27 9.44 -21.41
CA THR A 7 -17.49 9.35 -20.17
C THR A 7 -17.68 7.98 -19.51
N ALA A 8 -16.59 7.38 -19.03
CA ALA A 8 -16.66 6.11 -18.33
C ALA A 8 -17.44 6.24 -17.02
N HIS A 9 -18.34 5.29 -16.75
CA HIS A 9 -19.05 5.24 -15.48
C HIS A 9 -18.10 4.76 -14.37
N LYS A 10 -18.39 5.15 -13.12
CA LYS A 10 -17.74 4.60 -11.91
C LYS A 10 -17.60 3.07 -11.91
N GLN A 11 -18.60 2.34 -12.41
CA GLN A 11 -18.58 0.87 -12.50
C GLN A 11 -17.56 0.38 -13.52
N THR A 12 -17.47 1.05 -14.68
CA THR A 12 -16.48 0.77 -15.72
C THR A 12 -15.06 0.93 -15.17
N ILE A 13 -14.79 2.05 -14.50
CA ILE A 13 -13.48 2.30 -13.89
C ILE A 13 -13.17 1.24 -12.82
N SER A 14 -14.14 0.93 -11.95
CA SER A 14 -13.97 -0.12 -10.92
C SER A 14 -13.62 -1.48 -11.53
N ARG A 15 -14.28 -1.85 -12.63
CA ARG A 15 -14.01 -3.09 -13.36
C ARG A 15 -12.59 -3.10 -13.93
N TRP A 16 -12.19 -2.04 -14.64
CA TRP A 16 -10.83 -1.92 -15.18
C TRP A 16 -9.76 -2.00 -14.10
N THR A 17 -9.96 -1.35 -12.95
CA THR A 17 -9.02 -1.46 -11.82
C THR A 17 -8.94 -2.89 -11.30
N LYS A 18 -10.07 -3.61 -11.18
CA LYS A 18 -10.08 -5.02 -10.76
C LYS A 18 -9.37 -5.92 -11.77
N GLU A 19 -9.58 -5.70 -13.06
CA GLU A 19 -8.89 -6.42 -14.14
C GLU A 19 -7.37 -6.20 -14.04
N MET A 20 -6.91 -4.96 -13.84
CA MET A 20 -5.48 -4.66 -13.66
C MET A 20 -4.88 -5.32 -12.42
N LEU A 21 -5.61 -5.34 -11.30
CA LEU A 21 -5.17 -6.09 -10.09
C LEU A 21 -5.03 -7.59 -10.40
N THR A 22 -5.98 -8.16 -11.15
CA THR A 22 -5.94 -9.57 -11.55
C THR A 22 -4.75 -9.87 -12.45
N ILE A 23 -4.50 -9.01 -13.45
CA ILE A 23 -3.35 -9.12 -14.37
C ILE A 23 -2.02 -9.02 -13.61
N ALA A 24 -1.96 -8.18 -12.57
CA ALA A 24 -0.80 -8.07 -11.70
C ALA A 24 -0.62 -9.25 -10.72
N GLY A 25 -1.46 -10.28 -10.79
CA GLY A 25 -1.40 -11.46 -9.90
C GLY A 25 -1.88 -11.18 -8.47
N ILE A 26 -2.60 -10.07 -8.25
CA ILE A 26 -3.15 -9.74 -6.93
C ILE A 26 -4.48 -10.46 -6.75
N ASP A 27 -4.63 -11.15 -5.61
CA ASP A 27 -5.89 -11.80 -5.24
C ASP A 27 -7.02 -10.75 -5.08
N THR A 28 -7.94 -10.73 -6.05
CA THR A 28 -9.05 -9.79 -6.06
C THR A 28 -10.25 -10.19 -5.20
N ALA A 29 -10.25 -11.39 -4.61
CA ALA A 29 -11.20 -11.76 -3.56
C ALA A 29 -10.86 -11.00 -2.27
N LYS A 30 -9.56 -10.87 -1.98
CA LYS A 30 -9.02 -10.15 -0.82
C LYS A 30 -8.83 -8.65 -1.08
N PHE A 31 -8.25 -8.27 -2.21
CA PHE A 31 -7.90 -6.89 -2.54
C PHE A 31 -8.79 -6.34 -3.65
N ARG A 32 -9.63 -5.37 -3.29
CA ARG A 32 -10.62 -4.78 -4.21
C ARG A 32 -10.11 -3.44 -4.76
N PRO A 33 -10.77 -2.83 -5.75
CA PRO A 33 -10.34 -1.54 -6.30
C PRO A 33 -10.09 -0.43 -5.25
N HIS A 34 -10.84 -0.41 -4.14
CA HIS A 34 -10.61 0.55 -3.06
C HIS A 34 -9.34 0.28 -2.24
N SER A 35 -8.81 -0.95 -2.25
CA SER A 35 -7.53 -1.30 -1.61
C SER A 35 -6.36 -0.51 -2.22
N THR A 36 -6.45 -0.12 -3.49
CA THR A 36 -5.46 0.75 -4.15
C THR A 36 -5.34 2.10 -3.45
N ARG A 37 -6.47 2.71 -3.06
CA ARG A 37 -6.47 3.98 -2.32
C ARG A 37 -5.80 3.82 -0.96
N HIS A 38 -6.07 2.73 -0.26
CA HIS A 38 -5.47 2.45 1.06
C HIS A 38 -3.96 2.24 0.93
N SER A 39 -3.54 1.45 -0.06
CA SER A 39 -2.12 1.16 -0.30
C SER A 39 -1.34 2.43 -0.66
N SER A 40 -1.89 3.26 -1.55
CA SER A 40 -1.28 4.52 -2.00
C SER A 40 -1.10 5.52 -0.86
N SER A 41 -2.15 5.80 -0.06
CA SER A 41 -2.05 6.77 1.03
C SER A 41 -1.16 6.28 2.17
N SER A 42 -1.20 4.98 2.50
CA SER A 42 -0.28 4.41 3.48
C SER A 42 1.16 4.41 2.97
N ALA A 43 1.41 4.17 1.69
CA ALA A 43 2.74 4.28 1.10
C ALA A 43 3.28 5.71 1.17
N ALA A 44 2.46 6.72 0.86
CA ALA A 44 2.86 8.12 0.98
C ALA A 44 3.31 8.48 2.41
N GLN A 45 2.56 8.02 3.43
CA GLN A 45 2.95 8.22 4.83
C GLN A 45 4.27 7.51 5.15
N ARG A 46 4.47 6.28 4.68
CA ARG A 46 5.74 5.55 4.88
C ARG A 46 6.93 6.26 4.24
N GLN A 47 6.72 6.98 3.15
CA GLN A 47 7.74 7.82 2.51
C GLN A 47 7.93 9.20 3.18
N GLY A 48 7.30 9.44 4.33
CA GLY A 48 7.49 10.66 5.12
C GLY A 48 6.63 11.84 4.70
N ILE A 49 5.66 11.65 3.79
CA ILE A 49 4.72 12.73 3.42
C ILE A 49 3.83 13.08 4.62
N SER A 50 3.64 14.38 4.87
CA SER A 50 2.82 14.85 5.99
C SER A 50 1.36 14.40 5.87
N LEU A 51 0.74 14.11 7.02
CA LEU A 51 -0.67 13.72 7.10
C LEU A 51 -1.60 14.76 6.49
N GLU A 52 -1.31 16.05 6.71
CA GLU A 52 -2.04 17.17 6.13
C GLU A 52 -2.05 17.09 4.59
N THR A 53 -0.88 16.87 3.99
CA THR A 53 -0.74 16.75 2.53
C THR A 53 -1.49 15.53 1.98
N ILE A 54 -1.41 14.40 2.68
CA ILE A 54 -2.14 13.18 2.30
C ILE A 54 -3.65 13.41 2.39
N CYS A 55 -4.14 14.00 3.49
CA CYS A 55 -5.55 14.30 3.67
C CYS A 55 -6.07 15.27 2.61
N ARG A 56 -5.35 16.37 2.36
CA ARG A 56 -5.69 17.33 1.31
C ARG A 56 -5.76 16.69 -0.08
N THR A 57 -4.78 15.86 -0.43
CA THR A 57 -4.73 15.14 -1.71
C THR A 57 -5.87 14.12 -1.85
N ALA A 58 -6.22 13.45 -0.74
CA ALA A 58 -7.27 12.45 -0.71
C ALA A 58 -8.68 13.05 -0.54
N GLY A 59 -8.82 14.38 -0.38
CA GLY A 59 -10.10 15.05 -0.12
C GLY A 59 -10.67 14.77 1.28
N TRP A 60 -9.83 14.54 2.27
CA TRP A 60 -10.22 14.41 3.68
C TRP A 60 -9.90 15.68 4.45
N SER A 61 -10.69 15.96 5.50
CA SER A 61 -10.33 17.01 6.44
C SER A 61 -9.04 16.65 7.19
N GLU A 62 -8.16 17.64 7.32
CA GLU A 62 -6.84 17.52 7.94
C GLU A 62 -6.91 17.12 9.41
N ARG A 63 -7.99 17.48 10.10
CA ARG A 63 -8.20 17.18 11.52
C ARG A 63 -8.84 15.80 11.75
N THR A 64 -9.09 15.01 10.71
CA THR A 64 -9.81 13.74 10.87
C THR A 64 -8.88 12.60 11.27
N SER A 65 -9.36 11.72 12.15
CA SER A 65 -8.73 10.41 12.41
C SER A 65 -9.03 9.36 11.33
N THR A 66 -9.75 9.73 10.26
CA THR A 66 -10.20 8.81 9.20
C THR A 66 -9.01 8.13 8.53
N PHE A 67 -7.96 8.88 8.22
CA PHE A 67 -6.75 8.32 7.64
C PHE A 67 -6.12 7.26 8.55
N ALA A 68 -5.87 7.62 9.82
CA ALA A 68 -5.25 6.72 10.79
C ALA A 68 -6.08 5.46 11.04
N LYS A 69 -7.42 5.59 11.13
CA LYS A 69 -8.32 4.47 11.43
C LYS A 69 -8.52 3.51 10.26
N TYR A 70 -8.73 4.04 9.06
CA TYR A 70 -9.21 3.23 7.93
C TYR A 70 -8.16 2.99 6.84
N TYR A 71 -7.22 3.92 6.67
CA TYR A 71 -6.34 3.95 5.51
C TYR A 71 -4.86 3.68 5.81
N ASN A 72 -4.37 4.02 7.01
CA ASN A 72 -3.02 3.65 7.41
C ASN A 72 -2.94 2.14 7.66
N LYS A 73 -2.44 1.41 6.66
CA LYS A 73 -2.17 -0.03 6.73
C LYS A 73 -0.65 -0.24 6.76
N PRO A 74 -0.03 -0.21 7.94
CA PRO A 74 1.40 -0.46 8.04
C PRO A 74 1.70 -1.84 7.47
N LEU A 75 2.80 -1.95 6.73
CA LEU A 75 3.28 -3.24 6.28
C LEU A 75 3.56 -4.08 7.52
N THR A 76 2.95 -5.25 7.61
CA THR A 76 3.28 -6.18 8.68
C THR A 76 4.70 -6.63 8.42
N SER A 77 5.66 -6.07 9.18
CA SER A 77 6.96 -6.68 9.32
C SER A 77 6.75 -7.91 10.18
N GLN A 78 6.20 -8.96 9.60
CA GLN A 78 6.42 -10.31 10.12
C GLN A 78 7.91 -10.57 9.88
N LYS A 79 8.75 -9.96 10.73
CA LYS A 79 10.01 -10.57 11.14
C LYS A 79 9.56 -11.84 11.85
N THR A 80 9.29 -12.88 11.08
CA THR A 80 9.08 -14.21 11.64
C THR A 80 10.28 -14.47 12.55
N GLU A 81 10.05 -15.12 13.69
CA GLU A 81 11.17 -15.52 14.56
C GLU A 81 12.24 -16.26 13.75
N TYR A 82 11.82 -16.99 12.73
CA TYR A 82 12.66 -17.55 11.67
C TYR A 82 13.58 -16.52 10.97
N ALA A 83 13.03 -15.43 10.42
CA ALA A 83 13.83 -14.41 9.74
C ALA A 83 14.76 -13.65 10.70
N LYS A 84 14.38 -13.47 11.97
CA LYS A 84 15.26 -12.88 12.98
C LYS A 84 16.43 -13.80 13.32
N ALA A 85 16.17 -15.10 13.52
CA ALA A 85 17.21 -16.08 13.85
C ALA A 85 18.26 -16.23 12.74
N ILE A 86 17.85 -16.19 11.47
CA ILE A 86 18.81 -16.19 10.34
C ILE A 86 19.65 -14.91 10.32
N LEU A 87 19.04 -13.75 10.58
CA LEU A 87 19.75 -12.48 10.57
C LEU A 87 20.74 -12.36 11.74
N SER A 88 20.39 -12.85 12.94
CA SER A 88 21.29 -12.85 14.09
C SER A 88 22.50 -13.74 13.85
N LEU A 89 22.30 -14.95 13.30
CA LEU A 89 23.39 -15.86 12.92
C LEU A 89 24.36 -15.20 11.94
N ARG A 90 23.85 -14.50 10.93
CA ARG A 90 24.69 -13.79 9.95
C ARG A 90 25.56 -12.71 10.61
N ASN A 91 25.02 -11.98 11.58
CA ASN A 91 25.74 -10.91 12.26
C ASN A 91 26.85 -11.49 13.14
N GLU A 92 26.57 -12.55 13.90
CA GLU A 92 27.57 -13.26 14.72
C GLU A 92 28.75 -13.79 13.89
N ILE A 93 28.49 -14.41 12.73
CA ILE A 93 29.55 -14.87 11.81
C ILE A 93 30.37 -13.70 11.28
N LYS A 94 29.73 -12.56 11.00
CA LYS A 94 30.41 -11.37 10.49
C LYS A 94 31.35 -10.76 11.53
N ASP A 95 30.97 -10.82 12.80
CA ASP A 95 31.76 -10.30 13.91
C ASP A 95 32.93 -11.23 14.25
N GLN A 96 32.76 -12.55 14.12
CA GLN A 96 33.85 -13.53 14.27
C GLN A 96 34.91 -13.50 13.15
N ILE A 97 34.56 -13.03 11.95
CA ILE A 97 35.49 -12.91 10.82
C ILE A 97 36.22 -11.55 10.82
N ARG A 98 35.79 -10.60 11.67
CA ARG A 98 36.34 -9.25 11.75
C ARG A 98 37.38 -9.06 12.86
N GLU A 99 37.61 -10.05 13.72
CA GLU A 99 38.77 -10.17 14.60
C GLU A 99 39.84 -11.08 13.97
#